data_AF-A0A7R9DU59-F1
#
_entry.id   AF-A0A7R9DU59-F1
#
_cell.length_a   1.000
_cell.length_b   1.000
_cell.length_c   1.000
_cell.angle_alpha   90.00
_cell.angle_beta   90.00
_cell.angle_gamma   90.00
#
_symmetry.space_group_name_H-M   'P 1'
#
loop_
_entity.id
_entity.type
_entity.pdbx_description
1 polymer ?
#
loop_
_entity_poly.entity_id
_entity_poly.type
_entity_poly.pdbx_seq_one_letter_code
_entity_poly.pdbx_strand_id
1 'polypeptide(L)'
;MEEIPGETSPMELCKLTKEQLDQMDFKQHQYETGLKETELASTEKPNLAVIKEYKEKSSLYLARVTELMNVTARRNEVRKLHNLCCEKRATEFLGGFKIITSKLKEMYQMITLGGDAELELVDTLDPFHEGIVF
;
A
#
# COMPACT_ATOMS: atom_id res chain seq x y z
N MET A 1 14.99 -27.93 -19.53
CA MET A 1 15.27 -26.64 -20.16
C MET A 1 14.15 -25.72 -19.72
N GLU A 2 14.45 -24.69 -18.93
CA GLU A 2 13.45 -23.68 -18.56
C GLU A 2 13.18 -22.78 -19.76
N GLU A 3 11.91 -22.64 -20.13
CA GLU A 3 11.48 -21.79 -21.24
C GLU A 3 11.76 -20.31 -20.92
N ILE A 4 12.45 -19.65 -21.85
CA ILE A 4 12.74 -18.22 -21.76
C ILE A 4 11.44 -17.46 -22.04
N PRO A 5 10.96 -16.59 -21.13
CA PRO A 5 9.71 -15.86 -21.35
C PRO A 5 9.88 -14.87 -22.51
N GLY A 6 9.17 -15.10 -23.63
CA GLY A 6 9.14 -14.18 -24.77
C GLY A 6 9.29 -14.82 -26.16
N GLU A 7 9.72 -16.08 -26.26
CA GLU A 7 9.82 -16.81 -27.53
C GLU A 7 8.87 -18.01 -27.57
N THR A 8 7.69 -17.82 -28.17
CA THR A 8 6.69 -18.89 -28.39
C THR A 8 6.68 -19.41 -29.82
N SER A 9 7.73 -19.15 -30.61
CA SER A 9 7.86 -19.75 -31.94
C SER A 9 9.23 -20.39 -32.07
N PRO A 10 9.33 -21.71 -32.32
CA PRO A 10 10.59 -22.27 -32.78
C PRO A 10 10.92 -21.58 -34.08
N MET A 11 11.98 -20.76 -34.09
CA MET A 11 12.49 -20.16 -35.33
C MET A 11 12.67 -21.30 -36.34
N GLU A 12 11.90 -21.30 -37.43
CA GLU A 12 12.10 -22.27 -38.50
C GLU A 12 13.53 -22.10 -39.01
N LEU A 13 14.36 -23.11 -38.79
CA LEU A 13 15.75 -23.10 -39.23
C LEU A 13 15.77 -22.94 -40.76
N CYS A 14 16.40 -21.88 -41.24
CA CYS A 14 16.54 -21.60 -42.66
C CYS A 14 17.26 -22.76 -43.36
N LYS A 15 16.61 -23.37 -44.35
CA LYS A 15 17.19 -24.48 -45.14
C LYS A 15 17.99 -23.88 -46.30
N LEU A 16 19.32 -23.94 -46.20
CA LEU A 16 20.22 -23.44 -47.24
C LEU A 16 20.16 -24.31 -48.51
N THR A 17 20.18 -23.67 -49.68
CA THR A 17 20.33 -24.38 -50.96
C THR A 17 21.81 -24.75 -51.20
N LYS A 18 22.07 -25.73 -52.09
CA LYS A 18 23.45 -26.20 -52.38
C LYS A 18 24.38 -25.07 -52.82
N GLU A 19 23.86 -24.15 -53.64
CA GLU A 19 24.59 -22.98 -54.14
C GLU A 19 24.95 -22.01 -53.02
N GLN A 20 24.10 -21.86 -52.01
CA GLN A 20 24.36 -21.02 -50.84
C GLN A 20 25.38 -21.66 -49.90
N LEU A 21 25.39 -22.99 -49.80
CA LEU A 21 26.36 -23.75 -49.02
C LEU A 21 27.77 -23.66 -49.62
N ASP A 22 27.88 -23.73 -50.95
CA ASP A 22 29.16 -23.63 -51.66
C ASP A 22 29.76 -22.20 -51.60
N GLN A 23 28.92 -21.18 -51.37
CA GLN A 23 29.35 -19.79 -51.17
C GLN A 23 29.76 -19.47 -49.73
N MET A 24 29.46 -20.34 -48.76
CA MET A 24 29.83 -20.13 -47.37
C MET A 24 31.31 -20.43 -47.16
N ASP A 25 32.04 -19.47 -46.60
CA ASP A 25 33.41 -19.70 -46.16
C ASP A 25 33.41 -20.48 -44.84
N PHE A 26 33.55 -21.80 -44.97
CA PHE A 26 33.64 -22.72 -43.85
C PHE A 26 34.75 -22.35 -42.86
N LYS A 27 35.88 -21.81 -43.34
CA LYS A 27 36.98 -21.39 -42.46
C LYS A 27 36.62 -20.16 -41.65
N GLN A 28 35.91 -19.21 -42.25
CA GLN A 28 35.42 -18.02 -41.55
C GLN A 28 34.41 -18.40 -40.45
N HIS A 29 33.45 -19.28 -40.75
CA HIS A 29 32.49 -19.74 -39.74
C HIS A 29 33.14 -20.56 -38.62
N GLN A 30 34.16 -21.37 -38.93
CA GLN A 30 34.96 -22.04 -37.89
C GLN A 30 35.68 -21.04 -36.98
N TYR A 31 36.26 -19.99 -37.56
CA TYR A 31 36.94 -18.95 -36.81
C TYR A 31 35.98 -18.16 -35.91
N GLU A 32 34.82 -17.75 -36.44
CA GLU A 32 33.75 -17.08 -35.68
C GLU A 32 33.19 -17.94 -34.54
N THR A 33 33.06 -19.25 -34.79
CA THR A 33 32.61 -20.21 -33.76
C THR A 33 33.65 -20.31 -32.64
N GLY A 34 34.94 -20.45 -32.99
CA GLY A 34 36.02 -20.51 -32.00
C GLY A 34 36.17 -19.22 -31.17
N LEU A 35 35.96 -18.05 -31.78
CA LEU A 35 35.92 -16.76 -31.08
C LEU A 35 34.76 -16.70 -30.06
N LYS A 36 33.55 -17.09 -30.48
CA LYS A 36 32.38 -17.11 -29.59
C LYS A 36 32.55 -18.11 -28.44
N GLU A 37 33.14 -19.28 -28.71
CA GLU A 37 33.46 -20.27 -27.67
C GLU A 37 34.49 -19.75 -26.67
N THR A 38 35.54 -19.05 -27.13
CA THR A 38 36.53 -18.43 -26.24
C THR A 38 35.93 -17.29 -25.43
N GLU A 39 35.07 -16.47 -26.04
CA GLU A 39 34.32 -15.41 -25.35
C GLU A 39 33.37 -16.00 -24.27
N LEU A 40 32.63 -17.05 -24.61
CA LEU A 40 31.76 -17.80 -23.67
C LEU A 40 32.55 -18.49 -22.56
N ALA A 41 33.77 -18.97 -22.84
CA ALA A 41 34.64 -19.55 -21.84
C ALA A 41 35.25 -18.49 -20.90
N SER A 42 35.42 -17.26 -21.40
CA SER A 42 35.95 -16.13 -20.64
C SER A 42 34.89 -15.36 -19.84
N THR A 43 33.61 -15.53 -20.18
CA THR A 43 32.48 -14.93 -19.46
C THR A 43 31.99 -15.86 -18.35
N GLU A 44 31.62 -15.28 -17.21
CA GLU A 44 30.99 -16.07 -16.14
C GLU A 44 29.65 -16.64 -16.59
N LYS A 45 29.38 -17.90 -16.22
CA LYS A 45 28.12 -18.57 -16.58
C LYS A 45 26.94 -17.79 -15.99
N PRO A 46 25.92 -17.43 -16.80
CA PRO A 46 24.75 -16.73 -16.32
C PRO A 46 24.06 -17.47 -15.18
N ASN A 47 23.81 -16.77 -14.07
CA ASN A 47 23.10 -17.36 -12.93
C ASN A 47 21.59 -17.35 -13.17
N LEU A 48 21.06 -18.44 -13.73
CA LEU A 48 19.62 -18.60 -13.97
C LEU A 48 18.78 -18.71 -12.68
N ALA A 49 19.40 -18.98 -11.52
CA ALA A 49 18.69 -19.04 -10.24
C ALA A 49 18.05 -17.69 -9.86
N VAL A 50 18.61 -16.57 -10.36
CA VAL A 50 18.10 -15.22 -10.12
C VAL A 50 16.68 -15.03 -10.68
N ILE A 51 16.37 -15.67 -11.82
CA ILE A 51 15.02 -15.58 -12.43
C ILE A 51 13.99 -16.26 -11.54
N LYS A 52 14.33 -17.44 -11.01
CA LYS A 52 13.47 -18.18 -10.08
C LYS A 52 13.27 -17.41 -8.78
N GLU A 53 14.36 -16.91 -8.19
CA GLU A 53 14.32 -16.12 -6.97
C GLU A 53 13.49 -14.85 -7.14
N TYR A 54 13.61 -14.15 -8.28
CA TYR A 54 12.80 -12.99 -8.60
C TYR A 54 11.31 -13.34 -8.68
N LYS A 55 10.94 -14.42 -9.38
CA LYS A 55 9.53 -14.86 -9.47
C LYS A 55 8.94 -15.17 -8.10
N GLU A 56 9.70 -15.88 -7.26
CA GLU A 56 9.28 -16.21 -5.89
C GLU A 56 9.10 -14.94 -5.04
N LYS A 57 10.09 -14.03 -5.05
CA LYS A 57 10.02 -12.77 -4.30
C LYS A 57 8.92 -11.85 -4.83
N SER A 58 8.69 -11.78 -6.13
CA SER A 58 7.65 -10.97 -6.74
C SER A 58 6.26 -11.47 -6.34
N SER A 59 6.06 -12.79 -6.32
CA SER A 59 4.81 -13.41 -5.86
C SER A 59 4.56 -13.11 -4.38
N LEU A 60 5.58 -13.30 -3.54
CA LEU A 60 5.52 -13.00 -2.12
C LEU A 60 5.22 -11.52 -1.86
N TYR A 61 5.90 -10.62 -2.57
CA TYR A 61 5.67 -9.18 -2.50
C TYR A 61 4.21 -8.83 -2.80
N LEU A 62 3.65 -9.36 -3.89
CA LEU A 62 2.27 -9.09 -4.28
C LEU A 62 1.27 -9.59 -3.22
N ALA A 63 1.52 -10.76 -2.65
CA ALA A 63 0.72 -11.30 -1.54
C ALA A 63 0.77 -10.38 -0.31
N ARG A 64 1.96 -9.88 0.06
CA ARG A 64 2.14 -8.96 1.20
C ARG A 64 1.52 -7.59 0.98
N VAL A 65 1.61 -7.05 -0.24
CA VAL A 65 0.93 -5.79 -0.59
C VAL A 65 -0.57 -5.95 -0.45
N THR A 66 -1.13 -7.06 -0.93
CA THR A 66 -2.57 -7.35 -0.80
C THR A 66 -2.99 -7.46 0.66
N GLU A 67 -2.23 -8.17 1.48
CA GLU A 67 -2.45 -8.27 2.93
C GLU A 67 -2.43 -6.89 3.61
N LEU A 68 -1.41 -6.07 3.31
CA LEU A 68 -1.27 -4.72 3.84
C LEU A 68 -2.44 -3.82 3.45
N MET A 69 -2.89 -3.89 2.20
CA MET A 69 -4.05 -3.14 1.72
C MET A 69 -5.32 -3.53 2.49
N ASN A 70 -5.54 -4.83 2.70
CA ASN A 70 -6.70 -5.33 3.46
C ASN A 70 -6.69 -4.86 4.92
N VAL A 71 -5.54 -4.97 5.60
CA VAL A 71 -5.39 -4.48 6.99
C VAL A 71 -5.58 -2.97 7.06
N THR A 72 -5.02 -2.23 6.10
CA THR A 72 -5.14 -0.77 6.02
C THR A 72 -6.60 -0.35 5.80
N ALA A 73 -7.31 -1.04 4.91
CA ALA A 73 -8.74 -0.78 4.67
C ALA A 73 -9.56 -1.03 5.93
N ARG A 74 -9.37 -2.17 6.61
CA ARG A 74 -10.07 -2.49 7.86
C ARG A 74 -9.79 -1.47 8.96
N ARG A 75 -8.52 -1.06 9.13
CA ARG A 75 -8.13 -0.02 10.08
C ARG A 75 -8.84 1.30 9.77
N ASN A 76 -8.89 1.70 8.50
CA ASN A 76 -9.53 2.94 8.09
C ASN A 76 -11.04 2.91 8.36
N GLU A 77 -11.72 1.79 8.13
CA GLU A 77 -13.14 1.63 8.47
C GLU A 77 -13.39 1.75 9.98
N VAL A 78 -12.60 1.08 10.81
CA VAL A 78 -12.72 1.20 12.28
C VAL A 78 -12.46 2.64 12.74
N ARG A 79 -11.46 3.33 12.15
CA ARG A 79 -11.18 4.74 12.45
C ARG A 79 -12.35 5.65 12.07
N LYS A 80 -13.01 5.42 10.92
CA LYS A 80 -14.21 6.18 10.53
C LYS A 80 -15.33 6.01 11.54
N LEU A 81 -15.61 4.76 11.95
CA LEU A 81 -16.65 4.46 12.94
C LEU A 81 -16.36 5.10 14.30
N HIS A 82 -15.10 5.06 14.74
CA HIS A 82 -14.66 5.73 15.96
C HIS A 82 -14.91 7.24 15.88
N ASN A 83 -14.48 7.89 14.80
CA ASN A 83 -14.66 9.33 14.61
C ASN A 83 -16.14 9.72 14.61
N LEU A 84 -16.99 8.93 13.93
CA LEU A 84 -18.44 9.15 13.93
C LEU A 84 -19.04 9.02 15.35
N CYS A 85 -18.58 8.04 16.13
CA CYS A 85 -19.03 7.85 17.51
C CYS A 85 -18.60 9.03 18.40
N CYS A 86 -17.35 9.47 18.29
CA CYS A 86 -16.84 10.63 19.03
C CYS A 86 -17.61 11.90 18.68
N GLU A 87 -17.88 12.15 17.40
CA GLU A 87 -18.64 13.31 16.94
C GLU A 87 -20.08 13.30 17.48
N LYS A 88 -20.76 12.14 17.39
CA LYS A 88 -22.10 11.98 17.97
C LYS A 88 -22.10 12.23 19.46
N ARG A 89 -21.17 11.61 20.20
CA ARG A 89 -21.03 11.79 21.65
C ARG A 89 -20.84 13.26 22.02
N ALA A 90 -19.95 13.96 21.33
CA ALA A 90 -19.69 15.37 21.57
C ALA A 90 -20.91 16.24 21.27
N THR A 91 -21.59 15.99 20.15
CA THR A 91 -22.76 16.75 19.72
C THR A 91 -23.92 16.58 20.70
N GLU A 92 -24.24 15.34 21.07
CA GLU A 92 -25.31 15.04 22.03
C GLU A 92 -25.00 15.60 23.41
N PHE A 93 -23.76 15.46 23.87
CA PHE A 93 -23.32 16.02 25.15
C PHE A 93 -23.44 17.54 25.18
N LEU A 94 -22.91 18.25 24.18
CA LEU A 94 -22.99 19.71 24.12
C LEU A 94 -24.44 20.21 24.00
N GLY A 95 -25.29 19.46 23.30
CA GLY A 95 -26.72 19.72 23.25
C GLY A 95 -27.37 19.66 24.64
N GLY A 96 -27.13 18.57 25.38
CA GLY A 96 -27.64 18.41 26.74
C GLY A 96 -27.04 19.42 27.73
N PHE A 97 -25.74 19.66 27.64
CA PHE A 97 -25.01 20.60 28.50
C PHE A 97 -25.58 22.03 28.39
N LYS A 98 -25.89 22.49 27.17
CA LYS A 98 -26.54 23.78 26.95
C LYS A 98 -27.91 23.88 27.61
N ILE A 99 -28.72 22.82 27.53
CA ILE A 99 -30.05 22.76 28.16
C ILE A 99 -29.90 22.86 29.68
N ILE A 100 -29.01 22.07 30.27
CA ILE A 100 -28.78 22.04 31.73
C ILE A 100 -28.30 23.42 32.21
N THR A 101 -27.33 24.02 31.52
CA THR A 101 -26.77 25.34 31.87
C THR A 101 -27.83 26.45 31.83
N SER A 102 -28.68 26.48 30.79
CA SER A 102 -29.79 27.42 30.72
C SER A 102 -30.76 27.26 31.88
N LYS A 103 -31.11 26.00 32.23
CA LYS A 103 -32.06 25.72 33.32
C LYS A 103 -31.48 26.04 34.69
N LEU A 104 -30.20 25.77 34.91
CA LEU A 104 -29.51 26.19 36.13
C LEU A 104 -29.57 27.71 36.30
N LYS A 105 -29.20 28.47 35.26
CA LYS A 105 -29.19 29.93 35.29
C LYS A 105 -30.59 30.50 35.57
N GLU A 106 -31.61 30.01 34.86
CA GLU A 106 -33.02 30.39 35.07
C GLU A 106 -33.47 30.12 36.52
N MET A 107 -33.22 28.92 37.05
CA MET A 107 -33.62 28.54 38.41
C MET A 107 -32.89 29.36 39.46
N TYR A 108 -31.58 29.54 39.30
CA TYR A 108 -30.76 30.27 40.25
C TYR A 108 -31.16 31.75 40.33
N GLN A 109 -31.36 32.41 39.19
CA GLN A 109 -31.83 33.79 39.12
C GLN A 109 -33.21 33.95 39.79
N MET A 110 -34.12 33.01 39.57
CA MET A 110 -35.46 33.03 40.16
C MET A 110 -35.40 32.90 41.69
N ILE A 111 -34.58 31.99 42.22
CA ILE A 111 -34.48 31.72 43.66
C ILE A 111 -33.76 32.86 44.39
N THR A 112 -32.65 33.34 43.81
CA THR A 112 -31.80 34.38 44.44
C THR A 112 -32.29 35.80 44.18
N LEU A 113 -33.41 35.96 43.46
CA LEU A 113 -33.99 37.25 43.08
C LEU A 113 -32.97 38.14 42.33
N GLY A 114 -32.21 37.53 41.40
CA GLY A 114 -31.28 38.24 40.52
C GLY A 114 -29.79 37.94 40.71
N GLY A 115 -29.42 36.90 41.45
CA GLY A 115 -28.05 36.36 41.44
C GLY A 115 -27.76 35.52 40.19
N ASP A 116 -26.48 35.25 39.90
CA ASP A 116 -26.05 34.51 38.69
C ASP A 116 -25.29 33.22 39.04
N ALA A 117 -25.41 32.21 38.19
CA ALA A 117 -24.69 30.94 38.27
C ALA A 117 -24.55 30.34 36.87
N GLU A 118 -23.36 29.84 36.54
CA GLU A 118 -23.03 29.28 35.23
C GLU A 118 -22.27 27.96 35.33
N LEU A 119 -22.35 27.16 34.27
CA LEU A 119 -21.53 25.97 34.09
C LEU A 119 -20.66 26.20 32.86
N GLU A 120 -19.36 26.01 33.00
CA GLU A 120 -18.40 26.19 31.91
C GLU A 120 -17.56 24.93 31.70
N LEU A 121 -17.21 24.68 30.44
CA LEU A 121 -16.25 23.63 30.09
C LEU A 121 -14.84 24.14 30.35
N VAL A 122 -14.03 23.34 31.02
CA VAL A 122 -12.61 23.68 31.26
C VAL A 122 -11.84 23.66 29.93
N ASP A 123 -12.10 22.65 29.10
CA ASP A 123 -11.64 22.61 27.71
C ASP A 123 -12.81 22.83 26.75
N THR A 124 -12.74 23.91 25.97
CA THR A 124 -13.78 24.27 24.99
C THR A 124 -13.71 23.46 23.69
N LEU A 125 -12.60 22.77 23.44
CA LEU A 125 -12.38 21.93 22.25
C LEU A 125 -12.79 20.47 22.50
N ASP A 126 -12.54 19.94 23.70
CA ASP A 126 -12.96 18.60 24.11
C ASP A 126 -13.65 18.60 25.50
N PRO A 127 -14.99 18.52 25.55
CA PRO A 127 -15.72 18.52 26.81
C PRO A 127 -15.45 17.30 27.71
N PHE A 128 -14.70 16.30 27.23
CA PHE A 128 -14.38 15.08 27.96
C PHE A 128 -12.95 15.05 28.53
N HIS A 129 -12.12 16.08 28.30
CA HIS A 129 -10.72 16.10 28.73
C HIS A 129 -10.53 16.61 30.17
N GLU A 130 -10.99 17.83 30.45
CA GLU A 130 -10.71 18.53 31.71
C GLU A 130 -11.94 18.74 32.61
N GLY A 131 -13.14 18.43 32.11
CA GLY A 131 -14.39 18.46 32.88
C GLY A 131 -15.12 19.81 32.85
N ILE A 132 -15.93 20.04 33.89
CA ILE A 132 -16.86 21.18 34.01
C ILE A 132 -16.56 21.94 35.32
N VAL A 133 -16.56 23.27 35.24
CA VAL A 133 -16.48 24.19 36.38
C VAL A 133 -17.84 24.83 36.65
N PHE A 134 -18.10 25.11 37.92
CA PHE A 134 -19.30 25.75 38.48
C PHE A 134 -18.90 26.99 39.27
#